data_AF-A0A160VT29-F1
#
_entry.id   AF-A0A160VT29-F1
#
_cell.length_a   1.000
_cell.length_b   1.000
_cell.length_c   1.000
_cell.angle_alpha   90.00
_cell.angle_beta   90.00
_cell.angle_gamma   90.00
#
_symmetry.space_group_name_H-M   'P 1'
#
loop_
_entity.id
_entity.type
_entity.pdbx_description
1 polymer ?
#
loop_
_entity_poly.entity_id
_entity_poly.type
_entity_poly.pdbx_seq_one_letter_code
_entity_poly.pdbx_strand_id
1 'polypeptide(L)'
;MTMRNLTPFLTRIPIKGDFEKAREEVWAFPLVAVITSLLPTLILYFKLPRGNLLGVLALYFTIGLLHLDGLADWADGIMVKGDREGKIKAMKDVNTGIAGIFAVVVVLLVQVYSLEGAPFYSMYLGELNSKYAMLLALATKKPLGRGLGAYFMEGMNRKNMVIGTALYVLLMIPVLALYPKAIVSLLGLAIGAYTIHISLKNFGGLNGDCIGAVAEITRAGTLLIIGTF
;
A
#
# COMPACT_ATOMS: atom_id res chain seq x y z
N MET A 1 -10.47 -0.80 21.15
CA MET A 1 -10.04 -1.30 19.84
C MET A 1 -8.55 -0.97 19.71
N THR A 2 -7.67 -1.97 19.74
CA THR A 2 -6.21 -1.80 19.63
C THR A 2 -5.73 -2.36 18.29
N MET A 3 -4.56 -1.93 17.81
CA MET A 3 -3.93 -2.38 16.55
C MET A 3 -2.62 -3.16 16.80
N ARG A 4 -2.50 -3.77 17.98
CA ARG A 4 -1.26 -4.38 18.48
C ARG A 4 -0.85 -5.59 17.65
N ASN A 5 -1.82 -6.34 17.13
CA ASN A 5 -1.57 -7.58 16.39
C ASN A 5 -1.31 -7.30 14.91
N LEU A 6 -1.93 -6.26 14.35
CA LEU A 6 -1.72 -5.84 12.96
C LEU A 6 -0.35 -5.16 12.73
N THR A 7 0.13 -4.38 13.71
CA THR A 7 1.36 -3.58 13.58
C THR A 7 2.61 -4.40 13.17
N PRO A 8 2.98 -5.50 13.85
CA PRO A 8 4.18 -6.26 13.48
C PRO A 8 4.05 -7.02 12.15
N PHE A 9 2.84 -7.14 11.61
CA PHE A 9 2.62 -7.73 10.29
C PHE A 9 2.89 -6.73 9.16
N LEU A 10 2.47 -5.48 9.35
CA LEU A 10 2.63 -4.42 8.34
C LEU A 10 3.90 -3.57 8.52
N THR A 11 4.68 -3.85 9.57
CA THR A 11 5.90 -3.10 9.92
C THR A 11 7.00 -4.03 10.43
N ARG A 12 8.23 -3.55 10.40
CA ARG A 12 9.41 -4.17 11.02
C ARG A 12 9.69 -3.66 12.43
N ILE A 13 8.75 -2.92 13.02
CA ILE A 13 8.89 -2.42 14.40
C ILE A 13 8.80 -3.63 15.35
N PRO A 14 9.77 -3.84 16.26
CA PRO A 14 9.87 -5.05 17.08
C PRO A 14 8.85 -5.06 18.23
N ILE A 15 7.57 -5.17 17.90
CA ILE A 15 6.45 -5.25 18.85
C ILE A 15 5.87 -6.67 18.83
N LYS A 16 5.55 -7.21 20.00
CA LYS A 16 4.87 -8.51 20.11
C LYS A 16 3.39 -8.37 19.75
N GLY A 17 2.96 -9.10 18.73
CA GLY A 17 1.56 -9.28 18.33
C GLY A 17 1.23 -10.76 18.12
N ASP A 18 -0.06 -11.07 18.15
CA ASP A 18 -0.63 -12.40 17.90
C ASP A 18 -1.16 -12.46 16.47
N PHE A 19 -0.48 -13.22 15.61
CA PHE A 19 -0.85 -13.31 14.19
C PHE A 19 -2.31 -13.76 14.01
N GLU A 20 -2.80 -14.70 14.84
CA GLU A 20 -4.15 -15.26 14.71
C GLU A 20 -5.26 -14.23 14.97
N LYS A 21 -4.94 -13.13 15.66
CA LYS A 21 -5.86 -12.02 15.94
C LYS A 21 -5.69 -10.84 14.98
N ALA A 22 -4.65 -10.82 14.16
CA ALA A 22 -4.36 -9.69 13.28
C ALA A 22 -5.51 -9.41 12.29
N ARG A 23 -6.21 -10.45 11.81
CA ARG A 23 -7.37 -10.29 10.91
C ARG A 23 -8.56 -9.57 11.53
N GLU A 24 -8.70 -9.60 12.86
CA GLU A 24 -9.77 -8.89 13.57
C GLU A 24 -9.53 -7.37 13.62
N GLU A 25 -8.28 -6.96 13.37
CA GLU A 25 -7.81 -5.58 13.44
C GLU A 25 -7.74 -4.91 12.06
N VAL A 26 -8.27 -5.51 10.99
CA VAL A 26 -8.22 -4.95 9.62
C VAL A 26 -8.84 -3.55 9.50
N TRP A 27 -9.78 -3.18 10.39
CA TRP A 27 -10.31 -1.81 10.47
C TRP A 27 -9.24 -0.75 10.77
N ALA A 28 -8.10 -1.15 11.34
CA ALA A 28 -7.01 -0.27 11.76
C ALA A 28 -5.96 0.01 10.67
N PHE A 29 -6.13 -0.51 9.44
CA PHE A 29 -5.20 -0.26 8.33
C PHE A 29 -4.84 1.23 8.15
N PRO A 30 -5.80 2.19 8.16
CA PRO A 30 -5.47 3.61 8.07
C PRO A 30 -4.63 4.14 9.24
N LEU A 31 -4.75 3.57 10.45
CA LEU A 31 -3.93 3.99 11.59
C LEU A 31 -2.47 3.54 11.45
N VAL A 32 -2.23 2.42 10.77
CA VAL A 32 -0.88 1.95 10.46
C VAL A 32 -0.13 2.98 9.61
N ALA A 33 -0.83 3.69 8.72
CA ALA A 33 -0.23 4.76 7.91
C ALA A 33 0.39 5.87 8.77
N VAL A 34 -0.18 6.19 9.94
CA VAL A 34 0.37 7.20 10.85
C VAL A 34 1.74 6.77 11.36
N ILE A 35 1.89 5.49 11.70
CA ILE A 35 3.15 4.93 12.20
C ILE A 35 4.18 4.82 11.09
N THR A 36 3.79 4.28 9.94
CA THR A 36 4.72 3.99 8.84
C THR A 36 5.19 5.25 8.12
N SER A 37 4.38 6.31 8.11
CA SER A 37 4.74 7.58 7.49
C SER A 37 5.40 8.58 8.43
N LEU A 38 5.46 8.33 9.76
CA LEU A 38 5.97 9.30 10.72
C LEU A 38 7.42 9.71 10.40
N LEU A 39 8.34 8.74 10.36
CA LEU A 39 9.74 8.98 10.07
C LEU A 39 9.97 9.63 8.70
N PRO A 40 9.43 9.11 7.57
CA PRO A 40 9.62 9.74 6.28
C PRO A 40 9.01 11.15 6.19
N THR A 41 7.87 11.40 6.83
CA THR A 41 7.27 12.74 6.89
C THR A 41 8.14 13.72 7.67
N LEU A 42 8.75 13.30 8.79
CA LEU A 42 9.68 14.13 9.56
C LEU A 42 10.95 14.47 8.76
N ILE A 43 11.50 13.50 8.02
CA ILE A 43 12.65 13.72 7.13
C ILE A 43 12.34 14.82 6.11
N LEU A 44 11.16 14.78 5.49
CA LEU A 44 10.72 15.80 4.54
C LEU A 44 10.44 17.15 5.23
N TYR A 45 9.83 17.14 6.42
CA TYR A 45 9.51 18.34 7.19
C TYR A 45 10.76 19.14 7.57
N PHE A 46 11.81 18.47 8.03
CA PHE A 46 13.09 19.09 8.36
C PHE A 46 13.97 19.40 7.14
N LYS A 47 13.51 19.08 5.92
CA LYS A 47 14.22 19.34 4.66
C LYS A 47 15.66 18.83 4.66
N LEU A 48 15.87 17.62 5.19
CA LEU A 48 17.21 17.02 5.23
C LEU A 48 17.79 16.90 3.81
N PRO A 49 19.13 17.03 3.63
CA PRO A 49 19.76 16.81 2.33
C PRO A 49 19.40 15.44 1.76
N ARG A 50 18.94 15.39 0.50
CA ARG A 50 18.41 14.16 -0.13
C ARG A 50 17.21 13.55 0.62
N GLY A 51 16.38 14.41 1.21
CA GLY A 51 15.23 14.01 2.02
C GLY A 51 14.20 13.15 1.28
N ASN A 52 14.06 13.30 -0.04
CA ASN A 52 13.24 12.43 -0.87
C ASN A 52 13.73 10.97 -0.86
N LEU A 53 15.01 10.74 -1.14
CA LEU A 53 15.63 9.41 -1.08
C LEU A 53 15.59 8.85 0.34
N LEU A 54 15.99 9.65 1.34
CA LEU A 54 16.00 9.21 2.74
C LEU A 54 14.59 8.90 3.25
N GLY A 55 13.57 9.65 2.82
CA GLY A 55 12.17 9.37 3.15
C GLY A 55 11.72 8.04 2.58
N VAL A 56 11.97 7.77 1.30
CA VAL A 56 11.61 6.48 0.67
C VAL A 56 12.32 5.32 1.37
N LEU A 57 13.63 5.44 1.63
CA LEU A 57 14.38 4.41 2.37
C LEU A 57 13.82 4.21 3.78
N ALA A 58 13.57 5.28 4.53
CA ALA A 58 13.01 5.22 5.88
C ALA A 58 11.64 4.53 5.92
N LEU A 59 10.81 4.74 4.90
CA LEU A 59 9.56 4.02 4.75
C LEU A 59 9.81 2.52 4.63
N TYR A 60 10.61 2.07 3.67
CA TYR A 60 10.87 0.63 3.46
C TYR A 60 11.66 -0.03 4.59
N PHE A 61 12.51 0.69 5.32
CA PHE A 61 13.06 0.20 6.59
C PHE A 61 11.95 -0.05 7.63
N THR A 62 10.93 0.81 7.66
CA THR A 62 9.81 0.72 8.61
C THR A 62 8.81 -0.36 8.23
N ILE A 63 8.41 -0.46 6.96
CA ILE A 63 7.41 -1.43 6.49
C ILE A 63 8.01 -2.76 6.04
N GLY A 64 9.34 -2.83 5.90
CA GLY A 64 10.02 -3.93 5.23
C GLY A 64 9.76 -3.91 3.72
N LEU A 65 10.01 -5.05 3.06
CA LEU A 65 9.87 -5.18 1.60
C LEU A 65 8.67 -6.02 1.19
N LEU A 66 7.78 -6.39 2.11
CA LEU A 66 6.67 -7.33 1.84
C LEU A 66 5.76 -6.87 0.69
N HIS A 67 5.39 -5.60 0.65
CA HIS A 67 4.53 -5.08 -0.43
C HIS A 67 5.30 -4.89 -1.74
N LEU A 68 6.60 -4.60 -1.67
CA LEU A 68 7.47 -4.41 -2.83
C LEU A 68 7.77 -5.74 -3.52
N ASP A 69 7.94 -6.81 -2.74
CA ASP A 69 7.98 -8.21 -3.18
C ASP A 69 6.68 -8.58 -3.89
N GLY A 70 5.54 -8.28 -3.27
CA GLY A 70 4.22 -8.47 -3.88
C GLY A 70 4.02 -7.71 -5.20
N LEU A 71 4.60 -6.51 -5.34
CA LEU A 71 4.60 -5.76 -6.60
C LEU A 71 5.41 -6.49 -7.68
N ALA A 72 6.56 -7.06 -7.32
CA ALA A 72 7.41 -7.78 -8.25
C ALA A 72 6.66 -9.02 -8.82
N ASP A 73 6.13 -9.86 -7.92
CA ASP A 73 5.38 -11.07 -8.29
C ASP A 73 4.14 -10.73 -9.11
N TRP A 74 3.40 -9.69 -8.70
CA TRP A 74 2.23 -9.20 -9.41
C TRP A 74 2.57 -8.76 -10.84
N ALA A 75 3.68 -8.05 -11.03
CA ALA A 75 4.10 -7.57 -12.33
C ALA A 75 4.55 -8.71 -13.25
N ASP A 76 5.29 -9.69 -12.73
CA ASP A 76 5.64 -10.91 -13.48
C ASP A 76 4.39 -11.68 -13.90
N GLY A 77 3.43 -11.84 -13.00
CA GLY A 77 2.13 -12.46 -13.30
C GLY A 77 1.33 -11.73 -14.36
N ILE A 78 1.25 -10.40 -14.30
CA ILE A 78 0.48 -9.60 -15.26
C ILE A 78 1.08 -9.64 -16.66
N MET A 79 2.41 -9.68 -16.75
CA MET A 79 3.13 -9.58 -18.03
C MET A 79 3.02 -10.86 -18.87
N VAL A 80 2.70 -12.00 -18.25
CA VAL A 80 2.40 -13.23 -18.97
C VAL A 80 1.17 -13.05 -19.84
N LYS A 81 1.29 -13.37 -21.13
CA LYS A 81 0.17 -13.41 -22.08
C LYS A 81 -0.54 -14.76 -22.01
N GLY A 82 -1.83 -14.78 -22.32
CA GLY A 82 -2.61 -16.01 -22.40
C GLY A 82 -3.53 -16.20 -21.21
N ASP A 83 -3.60 -17.42 -20.71
CA ASP A 83 -4.58 -17.82 -19.72
C ASP A 83 -4.24 -17.35 -18.30
N ARG A 84 -5.24 -17.49 -17.42
CA ARG A 84 -5.14 -17.11 -16.01
C ARG A 84 -4.16 -18.01 -15.25
N GLU A 85 -4.07 -19.29 -15.61
CA GLU A 85 -3.22 -20.25 -14.91
C GLU A 85 -1.74 -19.92 -15.10
N GLY A 86 -1.31 -19.60 -16.33
CA GLY A 86 0.06 -19.18 -16.60
C GLY A 86 0.45 -17.90 -15.87
N LYS A 87 -0.47 -16.92 -15.79
CA LYS A 87 -0.28 -15.69 -15.02
C LYS A 87 -0.08 -15.96 -13.52
N ILE A 88 -0.93 -16.81 -12.93
CA ILE A 88 -0.80 -17.19 -11.51
C ILE A 88 0.47 -18.00 -11.26
N LYS A 89 0.87 -18.85 -12.21
CA LYS A 89 2.09 -19.64 -12.11
C LYS A 89 3.33 -18.73 -12.05
N ALA A 90 3.38 -17.69 -12.88
CA ALA A 90 4.49 -16.74 -12.87
C ALA A 90 4.58 -15.95 -11.55
N MET A 91 3.46 -15.56 -10.94
CA MET A 91 3.48 -14.94 -9.61
C MET A 91 4.07 -15.84 -8.52
N LYS A 92 4.09 -17.16 -8.72
CA LYS A 92 4.58 -18.14 -7.73
C LYS A 92 5.97 -18.67 -8.08
N ASP A 93 6.61 -18.13 -9.12
CA ASP A 93 7.97 -18.50 -9.44
C ASP A 93 8.89 -18.01 -8.32
N VAL A 94 9.85 -18.84 -7.93
CA VAL A 94 10.84 -18.47 -6.91
C VAL A 94 11.87 -17.47 -7.45
N ASN A 95 11.99 -17.38 -8.78
CA ASN A 95 12.86 -16.43 -9.45
C ASN A 95 12.06 -15.21 -9.90
N THR A 96 12.48 -14.03 -9.48
CA THR A 96 11.91 -12.78 -9.97
C THR A 96 12.25 -12.57 -11.44
N GLY A 97 11.24 -12.30 -12.25
CA GLY A 97 11.37 -11.98 -13.67
C GLY A 97 11.74 -10.52 -13.92
N ILE A 98 12.02 -10.22 -15.20
CA ILE A 98 12.39 -8.85 -15.60
C ILE A 98 11.23 -7.86 -15.42
N ALA A 99 9.97 -8.31 -15.48
CA ALA A 99 8.83 -7.44 -15.27
C ALA A 99 8.71 -7.03 -13.80
N GLY A 100 8.95 -7.96 -12.87
CA GLY A 100 9.03 -7.68 -11.44
C GLY A 100 10.13 -6.69 -11.10
N ILE A 101 11.36 -6.93 -11.58
CA ILE A 101 12.50 -6.01 -11.40
C ILE A 101 12.17 -4.63 -11.96
N PHE A 102 11.65 -4.56 -13.18
CA PHE A 102 11.30 -3.30 -13.83
C PHE A 102 10.24 -2.54 -13.04
N ALA A 103 9.18 -3.21 -12.58
CA ALA A 103 8.12 -2.58 -11.80
C ALA A 103 8.63 -2.00 -10.48
N VAL A 104 9.47 -2.74 -9.76
CA VAL A 104 10.10 -2.27 -8.51
C VAL A 104 10.95 -1.03 -8.76
N VAL A 105 11.82 -1.07 -9.77
CA VAL A 105 12.68 0.07 -10.11
C VAL A 105 11.84 1.30 -10.47
N VAL A 106 10.85 1.14 -11.35
CA VAL A 106 9.99 2.25 -11.77
C VAL A 106 9.22 2.84 -10.59
N VAL A 107 8.63 2.01 -9.73
CA VAL A 107 7.87 2.49 -8.57
C VAL A 107 8.77 3.24 -7.59
N LEU A 108 9.99 2.77 -7.32
CA LEU A 108 10.93 3.49 -6.46
C LEU A 108 11.36 4.83 -7.06
N LEU A 109 11.64 4.87 -8.37
CA LEU A 109 11.99 6.12 -9.06
C LEU A 109 10.82 7.12 -9.01
N VAL A 110 9.60 6.67 -9.33
CA VAL A 110 8.40 7.52 -9.24
C VAL A 110 8.26 8.11 -7.84
N GLN A 111 8.41 7.30 -6.78
CA GLN A 111 8.31 7.81 -5.42
C GLN A 111 9.39 8.84 -5.08
N VAL A 112 10.66 8.58 -5.43
CA VAL A 112 11.78 9.50 -5.12
C VAL A 112 11.65 10.82 -5.88
N TYR A 113 11.38 10.77 -7.19
CA TYR A 113 11.26 11.97 -8.01
C TYR A 113 9.98 12.76 -7.73
N SER A 114 8.87 12.09 -7.42
CA SER A 114 7.62 12.79 -7.07
C SER A 114 7.70 13.54 -5.73
N LEU A 115 8.68 13.21 -4.88
CA LEU A 115 8.92 13.92 -3.63
C LEU A 115 9.85 15.13 -3.78
N GLU A 116 10.41 15.36 -4.97
CA GLU A 116 11.24 16.53 -5.22
C GLU A 116 10.36 17.79 -5.22
N GLY A 117 10.55 18.66 -4.22
CA GLY A 117 9.75 19.87 -4.05
C GLY A 117 8.33 19.64 -3.51
N ALA A 118 7.92 18.39 -3.27
CA ALA A 118 6.59 18.08 -2.75
C ALA A 118 6.42 18.54 -1.29
N PRO A 119 5.18 18.86 -0.86
CA PRO A 119 4.90 19.18 0.54
C PRO A 119 5.29 18.04 1.49
N PHE A 120 5.72 18.36 2.70
CA PHE A 120 6.18 17.35 3.68
C PHE A 120 5.12 16.28 3.99
N TYR A 121 3.84 16.64 3.93
CA TYR A 121 2.71 15.73 4.18
C TYR A 121 2.47 14.71 3.06
N SER A 122 3.21 14.78 1.94
CA SER A 122 3.00 13.89 0.78
C SER A 122 3.20 12.42 1.15
N MET A 123 4.23 12.10 1.95
CA MET A 123 4.47 10.73 2.42
C MET A 123 3.34 10.23 3.33
N TYR A 124 2.82 11.09 4.21
CA TYR A 124 1.66 10.78 5.03
C TYR A 124 0.43 10.41 4.19
N LEU A 125 0.08 11.24 3.20
CA LEU A 125 -1.06 10.98 2.33
C LEU A 125 -0.85 9.77 1.42
N GLY A 126 0.37 9.58 0.91
CA GLY A 126 0.75 8.40 0.13
C GLY A 126 0.54 7.11 0.91
N GLU A 127 1.02 7.06 2.16
CA GLU A 127 0.80 5.91 3.04
C GLU A 127 -0.67 5.75 3.44
N LEU A 128 -1.38 6.83 3.77
CA LEU A 128 -2.78 6.78 4.17
C LEU A 128 -3.65 6.20 3.05
N ASN A 129 -3.45 6.66 1.82
CA ASN A 129 -4.14 6.13 0.63
C ASN A 129 -3.71 4.69 0.33
N SER A 130 -2.41 4.37 0.46
CA SER A 130 -1.89 3.02 0.30
C SER A 130 -2.59 2.02 1.23
N LYS A 131 -2.65 2.30 2.54
CA LYS A 131 -3.32 1.41 3.51
C LYS A 131 -4.83 1.35 3.31
N TYR A 132 -5.45 2.47 2.91
CA TYR A 132 -6.88 2.46 2.61
C TYR A 132 -7.20 1.67 1.34
N ALA A 133 -6.37 1.75 0.30
CA ALA A 133 -6.52 0.93 -0.90
C ALA A 133 -6.33 -0.57 -0.62
N MET A 134 -5.43 -0.95 0.29
CA MET A 134 -5.35 -2.34 0.78
C MET A 134 -6.65 -2.77 1.48
N LEU A 135 -7.25 -1.91 2.30
CA LEU A 135 -8.54 -2.17 2.94
C LEU A 135 -9.64 -2.39 1.89
N LEU A 136 -9.68 -1.56 0.85
CA LEU A 136 -10.60 -1.71 -0.29
C LEU A 136 -10.36 -3.03 -1.05
N ALA A 137 -9.11 -3.42 -1.26
CA ALA A 137 -8.74 -4.70 -1.88
C ALA A 137 -9.25 -5.88 -1.05
N LEU A 138 -9.06 -5.86 0.27
CA LEU A 138 -9.58 -6.87 1.19
C LEU A 138 -11.13 -6.92 1.19
N ALA A 139 -11.79 -5.77 1.05
CA ALA A 139 -13.24 -5.67 0.99
C ALA A 139 -13.86 -6.33 -0.26
N THR A 140 -13.06 -6.63 -1.30
CA THR A 140 -13.54 -7.37 -2.48
C THR A 140 -13.97 -8.80 -2.16
N LYS A 141 -13.42 -9.41 -1.09
CA LYS A 141 -13.70 -10.79 -0.65
C LYS A 141 -13.60 -11.85 -1.76
N LYS A 142 -12.63 -11.69 -2.67
CA LYS A 142 -12.33 -12.66 -3.74
C LYS A 142 -10.91 -13.21 -3.55
N PRO A 143 -10.69 -14.19 -2.65
CA PRO A 143 -9.35 -14.70 -2.38
C PRO A 143 -8.81 -15.48 -3.58
N LEU A 144 -7.53 -15.26 -3.90
CA LEU A 144 -6.75 -16.07 -4.82
C LEU A 144 -5.94 -17.10 -4.02
N GLY A 145 -6.43 -18.34 -3.98
CA GLY A 145 -5.81 -19.42 -3.21
C GLY A 145 -5.92 -19.25 -1.69
N ARG A 146 -5.09 -20.00 -0.96
CA ARG A 146 -4.95 -19.91 0.50
C ARG A 146 -3.67 -19.16 0.82
N GLY A 147 -3.71 -18.22 1.77
CA GLY A 147 -2.55 -17.42 2.15
C GLY A 147 -2.95 -16.15 2.90
N LEU A 148 -1.98 -15.25 3.11
CA LEU A 148 -2.15 -14.02 3.89
C LEU A 148 -3.33 -13.16 3.41
N GLY A 149 -3.46 -12.97 2.09
CA GLY A 149 -4.59 -12.23 1.52
C GLY A 149 -5.94 -12.84 1.90
N ALA A 150 -6.09 -14.16 1.77
CA ALA A 150 -7.32 -14.87 2.16
C ALA A 150 -7.58 -14.75 3.67
N TYR A 151 -6.54 -14.93 4.49
CA TYR A 151 -6.62 -14.80 5.95
C TYR A 151 -7.15 -13.43 6.41
N PHE A 152 -6.66 -12.34 5.82
CA PHE A 152 -7.17 -10.99 6.14
C PHE A 152 -8.56 -10.71 5.54
N MET A 153 -8.88 -11.29 4.37
CA MET A 153 -10.23 -11.18 3.78
C MET A 153 -11.30 -11.87 4.63
N GLU A 154 -10.98 -12.98 5.30
CA GLU A 154 -11.88 -13.65 6.23
C GLU A 154 -12.26 -12.75 7.42
N GLY A 155 -11.31 -11.97 7.94
CA GLY A 155 -11.56 -10.97 8.98
C GLY A 155 -12.35 -9.75 8.50
N MET A 156 -12.47 -9.55 7.18
CA MET A 156 -13.16 -8.40 6.62
C MET A 156 -14.68 -8.51 6.75
N ASN A 157 -15.33 -7.44 7.19
CA ASN A 157 -16.79 -7.36 7.29
C ASN A 157 -17.26 -5.89 7.17
N ARG A 158 -18.58 -5.67 7.10
CA ARG A 158 -19.16 -4.33 6.94
C ARG A 158 -18.75 -3.39 8.08
N LYS A 159 -18.70 -3.87 9.31
CA LYS A 159 -18.28 -3.06 10.48
C LYS A 159 -16.83 -2.61 10.32
N ASN A 160 -15.93 -3.52 9.96
CA ASN A 160 -14.52 -3.20 9.74
C ASN A 160 -14.32 -2.20 8.61
N MET A 161 -15.06 -2.35 7.51
CA MET A 161 -15.03 -1.42 6.39
C MET A 161 -15.54 -0.01 6.76
N VAL A 162 -16.64 0.07 7.52
CA VAL A 162 -17.20 1.36 7.99
C VAL A 162 -16.23 2.05 8.95
N ILE A 163 -15.70 1.33 9.93
CA ILE A 163 -14.74 1.90 10.89
C ILE A 163 -13.46 2.34 10.17
N GLY A 164 -12.89 1.50 9.31
CA GLY A 164 -11.70 1.86 8.55
C GLY A 164 -11.92 3.07 7.64
N THR A 165 -13.07 3.16 6.98
CA THR A 165 -13.42 4.34 6.15
C THR A 165 -13.59 5.59 7.01
N ALA A 166 -14.25 5.49 8.17
CA ALA A 166 -14.39 6.62 9.08
C ALA A 166 -13.03 7.11 9.60
N LEU A 167 -12.12 6.19 9.94
CA LEU A 167 -10.76 6.53 10.35
C LEU A 167 -9.96 7.17 9.21
N TYR A 168 -10.07 6.65 7.99
CA TYR A 168 -9.44 7.25 6.81
C TYR A 168 -9.89 8.71 6.62
N VAL A 169 -11.21 8.96 6.64
CA VAL A 169 -11.75 10.32 6.51
C VAL A 169 -11.29 11.21 7.67
N LEU A 170 -11.34 10.71 8.91
CA LEU A 170 -10.89 11.46 10.09
C LEU A 170 -9.41 11.87 9.98
N LEU A 171 -8.55 10.98 9.50
CA LEU A 171 -7.12 11.21 9.32
C LEU A 171 -6.81 12.20 8.18
N MET A 172 -7.68 12.29 7.17
CA MET A 172 -7.55 13.28 6.10
C MET A 172 -7.86 14.72 6.57
N ILE A 173 -8.79 14.90 7.52
CA ILE A 173 -9.34 16.21 7.90
C ILE A 173 -8.26 17.24 8.28
N PRO A 174 -7.28 16.95 9.17
CA PRO A 174 -6.29 17.95 9.58
C PRO A 174 -5.44 18.45 8.41
N VAL A 175 -5.09 17.56 7.47
CA VAL A 175 -4.30 17.94 6.29
C VAL A 175 -5.14 18.80 5.36
N LEU A 176 -6.41 18.44 5.12
CA LEU A 176 -7.30 19.22 4.24
C LEU A 176 -7.68 20.57 4.83
N ALA A 177 -7.78 20.68 6.16
CA ALA A 177 -8.08 21.94 6.84
C ALA A 177 -6.94 22.97 6.68
N LEU A 178 -5.69 22.50 6.70
CA LEU A 178 -4.49 23.34 6.53
C LEU A 178 -4.07 23.50 5.07
N TYR A 179 -4.31 22.49 4.24
CA TYR A 179 -3.86 22.40 2.85
C TYR A 179 -5.00 21.87 1.95
N PRO A 180 -6.01 22.68 1.62
CA PRO A 180 -7.19 22.21 0.87
C PRO A 180 -6.87 21.56 -0.48
N LYS A 181 -5.80 22.03 -1.16
CA LYS A 181 -5.33 21.44 -2.42
C LYS A 181 -4.91 19.98 -2.28
N ALA A 182 -4.56 19.51 -1.08
CA ALA A 182 -4.21 18.12 -0.83
C ALA A 182 -5.36 17.13 -1.12
N ILE A 183 -6.58 17.60 -1.37
CA ILE A 183 -7.70 16.79 -1.84
C ILE A 183 -7.40 16.06 -3.16
N VAL A 184 -6.49 16.58 -4.00
CA VAL A 184 -6.06 15.91 -5.24
C VAL A 184 -5.43 14.53 -4.96
N SER A 185 -4.89 14.30 -3.76
CA SER A 185 -4.33 13.01 -3.35
C SER A 185 -5.32 11.85 -3.49
N LEU A 186 -6.63 12.12 -3.38
CA LEU A 186 -7.71 11.14 -3.55
C LEU A 186 -7.70 10.48 -4.94
N LEU A 187 -7.16 11.15 -5.96
CA LEU A 187 -7.00 10.56 -7.29
C LEU A 187 -6.06 9.33 -7.28
N GLY A 188 -5.15 9.23 -6.31
CA GLY A 188 -4.35 8.03 -6.13
C GLY A 188 -5.18 6.80 -5.75
N LEU A 189 -6.31 6.97 -5.06
CA LEU A 189 -7.23 5.86 -4.80
C LEU A 189 -7.87 5.33 -6.08
N ALA A 190 -8.07 6.17 -7.11
CA ALA A 190 -8.55 5.71 -8.41
C ALA A 190 -7.51 4.81 -9.10
N ILE A 191 -6.22 5.14 -8.96
CA ILE A 191 -5.10 4.30 -9.43
C ILE A 191 -5.08 2.96 -8.67
N GLY A 192 -5.27 2.99 -7.34
CA GLY A 192 -5.40 1.79 -6.52
C GLY A 192 -6.60 0.91 -6.92
N ALA A 193 -7.77 1.52 -7.12
CA ALA A 193 -8.97 0.83 -7.58
C ALA A 193 -8.79 0.21 -8.97
N TYR A 194 -8.09 0.90 -9.87
CA TYR A 194 -7.73 0.36 -11.18
C TYR A 194 -6.78 -0.84 -11.06
N THR A 195 -5.81 -0.78 -10.15
CA THR A 195 -4.90 -1.90 -9.85
C THR A 195 -5.70 -3.12 -9.33
N ILE A 196 -6.65 -2.91 -8.40
CA ILE A 196 -7.57 -3.96 -7.95
C ILE A 196 -8.35 -4.56 -9.13
N HIS A 197 -8.89 -3.72 -10.01
CA HIS A 197 -9.65 -4.16 -11.18
C HIS A 197 -8.80 -5.02 -12.12
N ILE A 198 -7.57 -4.58 -12.44
CA ILE A 198 -6.65 -5.35 -13.28
C ILE A 198 -6.31 -6.69 -12.63
N SER A 199 -6.02 -6.72 -11.33
CA SER A 199 -5.72 -7.95 -10.61
C SER A 199 -6.89 -8.94 -10.68
N LEU A 200 -8.13 -8.48 -10.42
CA LEU A 200 -9.31 -9.33 -10.54
C LEU A 200 -9.53 -9.84 -11.97
N LYS A 201 -9.28 -9.01 -12.98
CA LYS A 201 -9.43 -9.40 -14.39
C LYS A 201 -8.41 -10.48 -14.78
N ASN A 202 -7.16 -10.32 -14.38
CA ASN A 202 -6.07 -11.24 -14.73
C ASN A 202 -6.12 -12.54 -13.93
N PHE A 203 -6.28 -12.45 -12.61
CA PHE A 203 -6.11 -13.59 -11.71
C PHE A 203 -7.42 -14.18 -11.18
N GLY A 204 -8.55 -13.50 -11.36
CA GLY A 204 -9.87 -13.95 -10.88
C GLY A 204 -10.09 -13.77 -9.37
N GLY A 205 -9.08 -13.30 -8.64
CA GLY A 205 -9.09 -13.02 -7.21
C GLY A 205 -7.82 -12.24 -6.81
N LEU A 206 -7.64 -12.00 -5.52
CA LEU A 206 -6.47 -11.30 -4.97
C LEU A 206 -5.80 -12.16 -3.89
N ASN A 207 -4.48 -12.26 -3.92
CA ASN A 207 -3.64 -12.81 -2.85
C ASN A 207 -2.87 -11.68 -2.15
N GLY A 208 -1.87 -12.03 -1.33
CA GLY A 208 -1.00 -11.06 -0.67
C GLY A 208 -0.27 -10.15 -1.66
N ASP A 209 0.24 -10.71 -2.75
CA ASP A 209 1.04 -10.00 -3.75
C ASP A 209 0.20 -8.94 -4.47
N CYS A 210 -1.04 -9.30 -4.85
CA CYS A 210 -1.99 -8.36 -5.43
C CYS A 210 -2.29 -7.18 -4.47
N ILE A 211 -2.43 -7.45 -3.17
CA ILE A 211 -2.69 -6.41 -2.17
C ILE A 211 -1.43 -5.55 -1.95
N GLY A 212 -0.25 -6.15 -1.98
CA GLY A 212 1.04 -5.46 -1.95
C GLY A 212 1.22 -4.52 -3.14
N ALA A 213 0.96 -5.01 -4.36
CA ALA A 213 0.99 -4.20 -5.57
C ALA A 213 0.00 -3.03 -5.50
N VAL A 214 -1.23 -3.26 -5.02
CA VAL A 214 -2.21 -2.18 -4.78
C VAL A 214 -1.66 -1.13 -3.81
N ALA A 215 -0.99 -1.56 -2.73
CA ALA A 215 -0.38 -0.65 -1.77
C ALA A 215 0.70 0.23 -2.42
N GLU A 216 1.64 -0.39 -3.14
CA GLU A 216 2.79 0.28 -3.76
C GLU A 216 2.35 1.24 -4.89
N ILE A 217 1.48 0.77 -5.79
CA ILE A 217 1.01 1.54 -6.94
C ILE A 217 0.11 2.70 -6.50
N THR A 218 -0.73 2.51 -5.47
CA THR A 218 -1.53 3.60 -4.89
C THR A 218 -0.63 4.68 -4.29
N ARG A 219 0.41 4.27 -3.53
CA ARG A 219 1.36 5.22 -2.92
C ARG A 219 2.08 6.02 -3.99
N ALA A 220 2.67 5.34 -4.97
CA ALA A 220 3.39 5.99 -6.07
C ALA A 220 2.48 6.94 -6.85
N GLY A 221 1.24 6.52 -7.15
CA GLY A 221 0.24 7.35 -7.81
C GLY A 221 -0.15 8.58 -7.00
N THR A 222 -0.41 8.43 -5.69
CA THR A 222 -0.69 9.57 -4.81
C THR A 222 0.48 10.55 -4.76
N LEU A 223 1.71 10.06 -4.61
CA LEU A 223 2.89 10.92 -4.59
C LEU A 223 3.08 11.67 -5.91
N LEU A 224 2.95 10.96 -7.04
CA LEU A 224 3.06 11.57 -8.38
C LEU A 224 2.03 12.68 -8.58
N ILE A 225 0.79 12.44 -8.19
CA ILE A 225 -0.28 13.44 -8.26
C ILE A 225 0.07 14.65 -7.41
N ILE A 226 0.39 14.47 -6.12
CA ILE A 226 0.71 15.59 -5.23
C ILE A 226 1.95 16.35 -5.72
N GLY A 227 2.99 15.66 -6.19
CA GLY A 227 4.21 16.29 -6.69
C GLY A 227 4.03 17.11 -7.98
N THR A 228 2.89 16.98 -8.65
CA THR A 228 2.57 17.72 -9.89
C THR A 228 1.77 19.00 -9.64
N PHE A 229 1.16 19.18 -8.45
CA PHE A 229 0.26 20.29 -8.12
C PHE A 229 0.81 21.21 -7.01
#